data_AF-A0A0G2F2W8-F1
#
_entry.id   AF-A0A0G2F2W8-F1
#
_cell.length_a   1.000
_cell.length_b   1.000
_cell.length_c   1.000
_cell.angle_alpha   90.00
_cell.angle_beta   90.00
_cell.angle_gamma   90.00
#
_symmetry.space_group_name_H-M   'P 1'
#
loop_
_entity.id
_entity.type
_entity.pdbx_description
1 polymer ?
#
loop_
_entity_poly.entity_id
_entity_poly.type
_entity_poly.pdbx_seq_one_letter_code
_entity_poly.pdbx_strand_id
1 'polypeptide(L)'
;MQPIPTTERHLIYRGVSPSGLSRIPQGGGGGSQGVLPPEVQRTKAMLQGPLFHIQLVKDVSEEVLSGGSNGTGAGDAINDAKAQPNTTTSHPKPWNIEFRDIPDPSTTSVTARLLTRTTVESGSPHEFMTSLGYDYVTQYAQRGHKFYSENTTVFLYQMIPIPEQVIDLSSTTLDPTSPLPSQLHFPAPSSSSSSPNNATQGPSSDTAKTLHPLDPTSHYILQASIEALPETQNTTGNQELKNRAIAELLGLRDLLKDAGGGDGLTLGPGERLSLDTRVGARR
;
A
#
# COMPACT_ATOMS: atom_id res chain seq x y z
N MET A 1 10.45 23.30 6.06
CA MET A 1 10.52 21.89 5.61
C MET A 1 10.64 21.88 4.09
N GLN A 2 11.53 21.08 3.51
CA GLN A 2 11.60 20.90 2.06
C GLN A 2 10.57 19.84 1.61
N PRO A 3 9.78 20.09 0.56
CA PRO A 3 8.85 19.09 0.03
C PRO A 3 9.59 17.92 -0.62
N ILE A 4 9.17 16.70 -0.30
CA ILE A 4 9.65 15.48 -0.94
C ILE A 4 8.53 14.93 -1.84
N PRO A 5 8.69 14.94 -3.17
CA PRO A 5 7.70 14.40 -4.08
C PRO A 5 7.50 12.92 -3.78
N THR A 6 6.25 12.53 -3.55
CA THR A 6 5.90 11.19 -3.13
C THR A 6 4.67 10.73 -3.89
N THR A 7 4.76 9.52 -4.43
CA THR A 7 3.61 8.84 -4.99
C THR A 7 3.50 7.45 -4.41
N GLU A 8 2.34 7.13 -3.83
CA GLU A 8 2.06 5.84 -3.21
C GLU A 8 0.94 5.13 -3.97
N ARG A 9 1.12 3.85 -4.25
CA ARG A 9 0.07 2.96 -4.74
C ARG A 9 -0.50 2.17 -3.58
N HIS A 10 -1.82 2.11 -3.51
CA HIS A 10 -2.60 1.45 -2.46
C HIS A 10 -3.51 0.41 -3.11
N LEU A 11 -3.43 -0.85 -2.65
CA LEU A 11 -4.33 -1.93 -3.02
C LEU A 11 -5.12 -2.35 -1.79
N ILE A 12 -6.44 -2.38 -1.90
CA ILE A 12 -7.36 -2.68 -0.80
C ILE A 12 -7.85 -4.12 -0.93
N TYR A 13 -7.80 -4.84 0.19
CA TYR A 13 -8.19 -6.24 0.30
C TYR A 13 -9.21 -6.43 1.42
N ARG A 14 -10.15 -7.36 1.24
CA ARG A 14 -11.14 -7.73 2.26
C ARG A 14 -11.02 -9.18 2.69
N GLY A 15 -11.20 -9.43 3.98
CA GLY A 15 -11.22 -10.79 4.52
C GLY A 15 -12.43 -11.56 3.98
N VAL A 16 -12.19 -12.75 3.44
CA VAL A 16 -13.25 -13.68 3.06
C VAL A 16 -13.27 -14.83 4.05
N SER A 17 -14.43 -15.06 4.63
CA SER A 17 -14.67 -16.22 5.48
C SER A 17 -14.76 -17.47 4.62
N PRO A 18 -13.85 -18.46 4.77
CA PRO A 18 -13.95 -19.70 4.03
C PRO A 18 -15.26 -20.41 4.39
N SER A 19 -15.93 -21.00 3.39
CA SER A 19 -17.24 -21.65 3.53
C SER A 19 -17.27 -22.82 4.52
N GLY A 20 -16.10 -23.35 4.91
CA GLY A 20 -15.93 -24.38 5.94
C GLY A 20 -15.64 -23.87 7.35
N LEU A 21 -15.23 -22.60 7.52
CA LEU A 21 -14.83 -22.08 8.84
C LEU A 21 -16.02 -21.95 9.81
N SER A 22 -17.22 -21.68 9.29
CA SER A 22 -18.47 -21.70 10.05
C SER A 22 -18.95 -23.10 10.42
N ARG A 23 -18.44 -24.13 9.74
CA ARG A 23 -18.80 -25.54 9.95
C ARG A 23 -17.91 -26.25 10.96
N ILE A 24 -16.83 -25.60 11.42
CA ILE A 24 -16.01 -26.13 12.51
C ILE A 24 -16.87 -26.12 13.77
N PRO A 25 -17.24 -27.29 14.34
CA PRO A 25 -18.13 -27.35 15.49
C PRO A 25 -17.50 -26.57 16.64
N GLN A 26 -18.19 -25.53 17.11
CA GLN A 26 -17.91 -24.95 18.41
C GLN A 26 -18.37 -25.94 19.47
N GLY A 27 -17.53 -26.94 19.77
CA GLY A 27 -17.85 -27.97 20.75
C GLY A 27 -18.92 -28.95 20.27
N GLY A 28 -18.47 -30.08 19.73
CA GLY A 28 -19.34 -31.20 19.34
C GLY A 28 -18.77 -32.53 19.84
N GLY A 29 -18.61 -32.67 21.16
CA GLY A 29 -18.17 -33.90 21.83
C GLY A 29 -17.88 -33.60 23.30
N GLY A 30 -18.69 -34.15 24.20
CA GLY A 30 -18.76 -33.77 25.62
C GLY A 30 -17.42 -33.77 26.37
N GLY A 31 -17.25 -32.73 27.19
CA GLY A 31 -16.09 -32.50 28.05
C GLY A 31 -15.82 -31.00 28.15
N SER A 32 -15.91 -30.44 29.36
CA SER A 32 -15.71 -29.02 29.66
C SER A 32 -14.46 -28.42 28.99
N GLN A 33 -14.62 -27.21 28.43
CA GLN A 33 -13.65 -26.36 27.70
C GLN A 33 -13.62 -26.56 26.16
N GLY A 34 -14.76 -26.30 25.49
CA GLY A 34 -14.88 -26.19 24.03
C GLY A 34 -14.20 -24.93 23.45
N VAL A 35 -12.91 -24.78 23.72
CA VAL A 35 -12.07 -23.68 23.22
C VAL A 35 -11.43 -24.16 21.92
N LEU A 36 -11.75 -23.52 20.79
CA LEU A 36 -11.08 -23.80 19.50
C LEU A 36 -9.55 -23.65 19.66
N PRO A 37 -8.72 -24.36 18.89
CA PRO A 37 -7.28 -24.11 18.89
C PRO A 37 -6.97 -22.61 18.70
N PRO A 38 -6.01 -22.04 19.44
CA PRO A 38 -5.72 -20.61 19.38
C PRO A 38 -5.44 -20.09 17.96
N GLU A 39 -4.83 -20.90 17.08
CA GLU A 39 -4.64 -20.50 15.68
C GLU A 39 -5.97 -20.37 14.93
N VAL A 40 -6.90 -21.32 15.12
CA VAL A 40 -8.23 -21.27 14.49
C VAL A 40 -9.03 -20.08 15.00
N GLN A 41 -8.93 -19.76 16.29
CA GLN A 41 -9.55 -18.56 16.86
C GLN A 41 -8.96 -17.29 16.27
N ARG A 42 -7.64 -17.22 16.11
CA ARG A 42 -6.95 -16.06 15.53
C ARG A 42 -7.32 -15.89 14.07
N THR A 43 -7.26 -16.95 13.26
CA THR A 43 -7.66 -16.91 11.84
C THR A 43 -9.13 -16.55 11.69
N LYS A 44 -10.00 -17.08 12.56
CA LYS A 44 -11.41 -16.68 12.61
C LYS A 44 -11.57 -15.21 12.95
N ALA A 45 -10.86 -14.70 13.96
CA ALA A 45 -10.90 -13.28 14.30
C ALA A 45 -10.36 -12.38 13.17
N MET A 46 -9.35 -12.84 12.41
CA MET A 46 -8.76 -12.09 11.30
C MET A 46 -9.66 -12.05 10.06
N LEU A 47 -10.35 -13.16 9.73
CA LEU A 47 -11.16 -13.29 8.50
C LEU A 47 -12.67 -13.03 8.72
N GLN A 48 -13.17 -13.20 9.93
CA GLN A 48 -14.58 -12.94 10.32
C GLN A 48 -14.71 -11.75 11.27
N GLY A 49 -13.60 -11.13 11.68
CA GLY A 49 -13.63 -9.93 12.49
C GLY A 49 -14.40 -8.82 11.78
N PRO A 50 -14.90 -7.82 12.52
CA PRO A 50 -15.60 -6.69 11.94
C PRO A 50 -14.70 -5.82 11.05
N LEU A 51 -13.41 -6.16 10.92
CA LEU A 51 -12.39 -5.45 10.15
C LEU A 51 -12.44 -5.91 8.69
N PHE A 52 -12.91 -5.04 7.81
CA PHE A 52 -13.17 -5.42 6.43
C PHE A 52 -12.00 -5.14 5.50
N HIS A 53 -11.03 -4.28 5.83
CA HIS A 53 -9.99 -3.91 4.87
C HIS A 53 -8.54 -3.92 5.42
N ILE A 54 -7.67 -4.66 4.74
CA ILE A 54 -6.20 -4.57 4.83
C ILE A 54 -5.72 -3.93 3.52
N GLN A 55 -4.63 -3.17 3.58
CA GLN A 55 -4.07 -2.55 2.38
C GLN A 55 -2.61 -2.95 2.14
N LEU A 56 -2.24 -3.07 0.88
CA LEU A 56 -0.85 -3.10 0.44
C LEU A 56 -0.47 -1.70 -0.04
N VAL A 57 0.62 -1.15 0.49
CA VAL A 57 1.11 0.19 0.15
C VAL A 57 2.53 0.09 -0.39
N LYS A 58 2.80 0.77 -1.50
CA LYS A 58 4.14 0.88 -2.06
C LYS A 58 4.37 2.27 -2.65
N ASP A 59 5.51 2.85 -2.34
CA ASP A 59 6.02 4.02 -3.06
C ASP A 59 6.37 3.64 -4.51
N VAL A 60 5.85 4.39 -5.47
CA VAL A 60 6.08 4.19 -6.91
C VAL A 60 6.65 5.45 -7.55
N SER A 61 7.45 5.29 -8.60
CA SER A 61 7.85 6.42 -9.45
C SER A 61 6.67 6.85 -10.33
N GLU A 62 6.61 8.14 -10.67
CA GLU A 62 5.49 8.70 -11.45
C GLU A 62 5.36 8.10 -12.85
N GLU A 63 6.46 7.63 -13.42
CA GLU A 63 6.53 7.03 -14.76
C GLU A 63 5.69 5.76 -14.85
N VAL A 64 5.62 4.98 -13.75
CA VAL A 64 4.86 3.73 -13.66
C VAL A 64 3.35 3.98 -13.65
N LEU A 65 2.90 5.14 -13.18
CA LEU A 65 1.48 5.51 -13.16
C LEU A 65 0.99 6.09 -14.49
N SER A 66 1.89 6.63 -15.31
CA SER A 66 1.52 7.42 -16.49
C SER A 66 1.31 6.57 -17.75
N GLY A 67 1.45 5.24 -17.64
CA GLY A 67 1.27 4.33 -18.79
C GLY A 67 2.22 4.62 -19.95
N GLY A 68 3.43 5.11 -19.67
CA GLY A 68 4.42 5.47 -20.68
C GLY A 68 4.82 4.25 -21.51
N SER A 69 4.32 4.19 -22.74
CA SER A 69 4.59 3.17 -23.77
C SER A 69 6.00 3.25 -24.38
N ASN A 70 7.01 3.66 -23.61
CA ASN A 70 8.43 3.64 -24.03
C ASN A 70 9.37 3.15 -22.92
N GLY A 71 8.89 2.19 -22.14
CA GLY A 71 9.72 1.22 -21.45
C GLY A 71 9.10 -0.14 -21.73
N THR A 72 9.89 -1.04 -22.31
CA THR A 72 9.56 -2.46 -22.49
C THR A 72 8.79 -2.96 -21.26
N GLY A 73 7.69 -3.68 -21.50
CA GLY A 73 6.70 -4.03 -20.48
C GLY A 73 7.29 -4.51 -19.16
N ALA A 74 6.54 -4.28 -18.09
CA ALA A 74 6.70 -4.82 -16.74
C ALA A 74 7.64 -6.03 -16.70
N GLY A 75 8.92 -5.72 -16.45
CA GLY A 75 10.02 -6.63 -16.54
C GLY A 75 11.17 -5.94 -15.84
N ASP A 76 11.34 -6.30 -14.58
CA ASP A 76 12.52 -5.95 -13.81
C ASP A 76 13.78 -6.30 -14.62
N ALA A 77 14.77 -5.42 -14.59
CA ALA A 77 15.86 -5.35 -15.56
C ALA A 77 16.62 -6.68 -15.74
N ILE A 78 16.62 -7.24 -16.96
CA ILE A 78 17.56 -8.29 -17.37
C ILE A 78 18.51 -7.72 -18.44
N ASN A 79 19.74 -7.49 -18.00
CA ASN A 79 21.01 -7.45 -18.72
C ASN A 79 21.08 -6.74 -20.09
N ASP A 80 21.83 -5.63 -20.12
CA ASP A 80 22.74 -5.43 -21.26
C ASP A 80 24.11 -4.92 -20.76
N ALA A 81 25.07 -5.83 -20.76
CA ALA A 81 26.47 -5.51 -20.53
C ALA A 81 27.01 -4.86 -21.80
N LYS A 82 26.99 -3.52 -21.86
CA LYS A 82 28.00 -2.62 -22.47
C LYS A 82 27.47 -1.19 -22.65
N ALA A 83 27.41 -0.39 -21.57
CA ALA A 83 27.52 1.07 -21.64
C ALA A 83 27.67 1.70 -20.23
N GLN A 84 28.82 2.34 -20.01
CA GLN A 84 29.13 3.53 -19.19
C GLN A 84 28.63 3.68 -17.71
N PRO A 85 29.50 4.13 -16.78
CA PRO A 85 29.21 4.14 -15.34
C PRO A 85 28.56 5.47 -14.92
N ASN A 86 27.23 5.55 -14.83
CA ASN A 86 26.52 6.51 -13.97
C ASN A 86 24.99 6.33 -13.99
N THR A 87 24.50 5.19 -13.50
CA THR A 87 23.09 5.08 -13.12
C THR A 87 23.00 4.39 -11.77
N THR A 88 22.66 5.15 -10.74
CA THR A 88 22.37 4.66 -9.40
C THR A 88 21.23 3.63 -9.50
N THR A 89 21.56 2.35 -9.39
CA THR A 89 20.60 1.24 -9.44
C THR A 89 19.65 1.37 -8.24
N SER A 90 18.52 2.04 -8.44
CA SER A 90 17.47 2.17 -7.43
C SER A 90 16.82 0.79 -7.25
N HIS A 91 17.15 0.09 -6.17
CA HIS A 91 16.43 -1.12 -5.79
C HIS A 91 14.91 -0.86 -5.77
N PRO A 92 14.08 -1.82 -6.23
CA PRO A 92 12.64 -1.65 -6.18
C PRO A 92 12.19 -1.49 -4.73
N LYS A 93 11.43 -0.43 -4.44
CA LYS A 93 10.91 -0.19 -3.09
C LYS A 93 9.99 -1.34 -2.65
N PRO A 94 10.08 -1.80 -1.39
CA PRO A 94 9.29 -2.93 -0.92
C PRO A 94 7.82 -2.54 -0.75
N TRP A 95 6.97 -3.56 -0.74
CA TRP A 95 5.57 -3.41 -0.37
C TRP A 95 5.41 -3.43 1.16
N ASN A 96 4.42 -2.72 1.67
CA ASN A 96 4.03 -2.77 3.07
C ASN A 96 2.60 -3.28 3.20
N ILE A 97 2.38 -4.28 4.05
CA ILE A 97 1.06 -4.67 4.53
C ILE A 97 0.71 -3.71 5.65
N GLU A 98 -0.33 -2.89 5.46
CA GLU A 98 -0.83 -1.98 6.47
C GLU A 98 -2.22 -2.38 6.96
N PHE A 99 -2.36 -2.34 8.28
CA PHE A 99 -3.63 -2.46 8.97
C PHE A 99 -3.90 -1.17 9.75
N ARG A 100 -5.08 -0.59 9.51
CA ARG A 100 -5.55 0.64 10.15
C ARG A 100 -6.84 0.34 10.88
N ASP A 101 -6.78 0.38 12.21
CA ASP A 101 -7.96 0.16 13.05
C ASP A 101 -8.90 1.37 13.00
N ILE A 102 -10.12 1.19 13.53
CA ILE A 102 -11.10 2.25 13.70
C ILE A 102 -10.50 3.31 14.61
N PRO A 103 -10.69 4.60 14.31
CA PRO A 103 -10.30 5.63 15.25
C PRO A 103 -10.94 5.46 16.63
N ASP A 104 -10.15 5.78 17.65
CA ASP A 104 -10.57 5.78 19.05
C ASP A 104 -11.85 6.61 19.19
N PRO A 105 -12.84 6.14 19.96
CA PRO A 105 -14.15 6.81 20.08
C PRO A 105 -14.10 8.15 20.84
N SER A 106 -12.92 8.63 21.22
CA SER A 106 -12.78 9.86 22.01
C SER A 106 -13.07 11.11 21.19
N THR A 107 -13.75 12.09 21.81
CA THR A 107 -13.99 13.43 21.25
C THR A 107 -12.75 14.32 21.38
N THR A 108 -11.58 13.77 21.05
CA THR A 108 -10.31 14.47 21.15
C THR A 108 -10.13 15.45 20.00
N SER A 109 -9.27 16.44 20.20
CA SER A 109 -8.92 17.43 19.18
C SER A 109 -8.12 16.88 18.00
N VAL A 110 -7.70 15.62 18.08
CA VAL A 110 -7.02 14.86 17.04
C VAL A 110 -7.63 13.46 16.93
N THR A 111 -7.46 12.84 15.77
CA THR A 111 -7.86 11.46 15.51
C THR A 111 -6.69 10.52 15.85
N ALA A 112 -6.92 9.56 16.75
CA ALA A 112 -5.95 8.51 17.08
C ALA A 112 -6.50 7.14 16.65
N ARG A 113 -5.63 6.23 16.19
CA ARG A 113 -5.96 4.85 15.88
C ARG A 113 -4.73 3.96 15.95
N LEU A 114 -4.94 2.65 16.06
CA LEU A 114 -3.87 1.67 15.88
C LEU A 114 -3.50 1.54 14.40
N LEU A 115 -2.20 1.60 14.12
CA LEU A 115 -1.59 1.30 12.82
C LEU A 115 -0.60 0.16 12.99
N THR A 116 -0.69 -0.86 12.14
CA THR A 116 0.34 -1.90 12.01
C THR A 116 0.88 -1.85 10.59
N ARG A 117 2.20 -1.88 10.45
CA ARG A 117 2.89 -1.91 9.17
C ARG A 117 3.89 -3.07 9.17
N THR A 118 3.85 -3.87 8.13
CA THR A 118 4.78 -5.00 7.94
C THR A 118 5.35 -4.96 6.54
N THR A 119 6.68 -4.84 6.45
CA THR A 119 7.38 -4.83 5.16
C THR A 119 7.39 -6.22 4.55
N VAL A 120 7.09 -6.31 3.26
CA VAL A 120 7.23 -7.53 2.45
C VAL A 120 8.60 -7.49 1.79
N GLU A 121 9.49 -8.37 2.24
CA GLU A 121 10.88 -8.43 1.77
C GLU A 121 11.02 -9.19 0.44
N SER A 122 10.17 -10.19 0.19
CA SER A 122 10.24 -11.03 -1.01
C SER A 122 8.87 -11.62 -1.41
N GLY A 123 8.81 -12.17 -2.63
CA GLY A 123 7.61 -12.81 -3.21
C GLY A 123 6.55 -11.83 -3.72
N SER A 124 5.42 -12.40 -4.19
CA SER A 124 4.26 -11.65 -4.66
C SER A 124 3.31 -11.33 -3.50
N PRO A 125 3.18 -10.04 -3.09
CA PRO A 125 2.29 -9.67 -1.99
C PRO A 125 0.82 -9.95 -2.28
N HIS A 126 0.41 -9.91 -3.55
CA HIS A 126 -0.97 -10.21 -3.93
C HIS A 126 -1.29 -11.70 -3.76
N GLU A 127 -0.43 -12.58 -4.26
CA GLU A 127 -0.59 -14.03 -4.08
C GLU A 127 -0.59 -14.40 -2.61
N PHE A 128 0.28 -13.75 -1.81
CA PHE A 128 0.25 -13.89 -0.36
C PHE A 128 -1.12 -13.51 0.21
N MET A 129 -1.64 -12.31 -0.07
CA MET A 129 -2.94 -11.87 0.45
C MET A 129 -4.10 -12.79 0.04
N THR A 130 -4.15 -13.22 -1.22
CA THR A 130 -5.17 -14.15 -1.71
C THR A 130 -5.06 -15.53 -1.06
N SER A 131 -3.85 -16.05 -0.87
CA SER A 131 -3.61 -17.31 -0.15
C SER A 131 -4.01 -17.26 1.32
N LEU A 132 -3.91 -16.08 1.96
CA LEU A 132 -4.38 -15.84 3.32
C LEU A 132 -5.92 -15.78 3.44
N GLY A 133 -6.64 -15.79 2.32
CA GLY A 133 -8.10 -15.69 2.28
C GLY A 133 -8.61 -14.26 2.18
N TYR A 134 -7.82 -13.34 1.63
CA TYR A 134 -8.27 -11.98 1.34
C TYR A 134 -8.57 -11.79 -0.16
N ASP A 135 -9.75 -11.24 -0.45
CA ASP A 135 -10.14 -10.83 -1.79
C ASP A 135 -9.65 -9.42 -2.09
N TYR A 136 -9.16 -9.18 -3.30
CA TYR A 136 -8.94 -7.83 -3.80
C TYR A 136 -10.27 -7.06 -3.96
N VAL A 137 -10.25 -5.76 -3.64
CA VAL A 137 -11.43 -4.87 -3.70
C VAL A 137 -11.22 -3.74 -4.69
N THR A 138 -10.16 -2.95 -4.52
CA THR A 138 -9.90 -1.75 -5.33
C THR A 138 -8.45 -1.30 -5.20
N GLN A 139 -8.03 -0.37 -6.05
CA GLN A 139 -6.73 0.26 -5.98
C GLN A 139 -6.81 1.74 -6.32
N TYR A 140 -5.91 2.52 -5.74
CA TYR A 140 -5.73 3.95 -6.04
C TYR A 140 -4.28 4.35 -5.82
N ALA A 141 -3.91 5.53 -6.31
CA ALA A 141 -2.67 6.19 -5.96
C ALA A 141 -2.92 7.47 -5.16
N GLN A 142 -1.96 7.81 -4.31
CA GLN A 142 -1.84 9.11 -3.66
C GLN A 142 -0.62 9.79 -4.24
N ARG A 143 -0.82 10.92 -4.93
CA ARG A 143 0.26 11.72 -5.51
C ARG A 143 0.37 13.04 -4.77
N GLY A 144 1.55 13.41 -4.31
CA GLY A 144 1.72 14.62 -3.52
C GLY A 144 3.13 14.88 -3.03
N HIS A 145 3.23 15.62 -1.93
CA HIS A 145 4.48 15.99 -1.29
C HIS A 145 4.42 15.73 0.20
N LYS A 146 5.43 15.01 0.71
CA LYS A 146 5.64 14.81 2.14
C LYS A 146 6.62 15.85 2.67
N PHE A 147 6.35 16.34 3.86
CA PHE A 147 7.19 17.24 4.63
C PHE A 147 7.43 16.59 5.99
N TYR A 148 8.68 16.62 6.44
CA TYR A 148 9.09 16.01 7.70
C TYR A 148 9.67 17.09 8.63
N SER A 149 9.19 17.12 9.88
CA SER A 149 9.84 17.81 11.02
C SER A 149 9.83 16.85 12.17
N GLU A 150 10.98 16.62 12.78
CA GLU A 150 11.08 15.86 14.02
C GLU A 150 10.28 14.54 13.90
N ASN A 151 9.12 14.44 14.57
CA ASN A 151 8.26 13.26 14.57
C ASN A 151 6.99 13.42 13.73
N THR A 152 6.74 14.61 13.19
CA THR A 152 5.56 14.94 12.40
C THR A 152 5.81 14.78 10.91
N THR A 153 4.93 14.01 10.27
CA THR A 153 4.81 13.96 8.82
C THR A 153 3.58 14.76 8.40
N VAL A 154 3.78 15.69 7.48
CA VAL A 154 2.71 16.42 6.79
C VAL A 154 2.67 15.94 5.35
N PHE A 155 1.53 15.43 4.88
CA PHE A 155 1.33 14.94 3.54
C PHE A 155 0.24 15.74 2.84
N LEU A 156 0.62 16.44 1.77
CA LEU A 156 -0.30 17.16 0.89
C LEU A 156 -0.45 16.36 -0.40
N TYR A 157 -1.63 15.82 -0.70
CA TYR A 157 -1.80 14.87 -1.80
C TYR A 157 -3.14 14.95 -2.50
N GLN A 158 -3.20 14.36 -3.69
CA GLN A 158 -4.40 14.10 -4.45
C GLN A 158 -4.60 12.59 -4.60
N MET A 159 -5.85 12.17 -4.56
CA MET A 159 -6.23 10.79 -4.85
C MET A 159 -6.34 10.60 -6.36
N ILE A 160 -5.76 9.54 -6.88
CA ILE A 160 -5.81 9.18 -8.30
C ILE A 160 -6.46 7.78 -8.38
N PRO A 161 -7.67 7.65 -8.93
CA PRO A 161 -8.26 6.34 -9.19
C PRO A 161 -7.41 5.63 -10.24
N ILE A 162 -6.99 4.40 -9.94
CA ILE A 162 -6.30 3.56 -10.91
C ILE A 162 -7.36 2.57 -11.42
N PRO A 163 -7.69 2.57 -12.72
CA PRO A 163 -8.67 1.63 -13.25
C PRO A 163 -8.22 0.19 -12.96
N GLU A 164 -9.19 -0.70 -12.79
CA GLU A 164 -8.98 -2.15 -12.67
C GLU A 164 -8.57 -2.71 -14.05
N GLN A 165 -7.45 -2.23 -14.60
CA GLN A 165 -6.76 -2.97 -15.63
C GLN A 165 -6.21 -4.21 -14.94
N VAL A 166 -6.59 -5.37 -15.49
CA VAL A 166 -6.13 -6.72 -15.11
C VAL A 166 -4.75 -6.58 -14.52
N ILE A 167 -4.66 -6.76 -13.21
CA ILE A 167 -3.39 -6.68 -12.52
C ILE A 167 -2.52 -7.71 -13.25
N ASP A 168 -1.44 -7.26 -13.93
CA ASP A 168 -0.44 -8.20 -14.43
C ASP A 168 0.29 -8.72 -13.19
N LEU A 169 -0.30 -9.76 -12.62
CA LEU A 169 0.04 -10.33 -11.31
C LEU A 169 1.29 -11.20 -11.37
N SER A 170 1.93 -11.32 -12.53
CA SER A 170 3.04 -12.23 -12.77
C SER A 170 4.43 -11.66 -12.44
N SER A 171 4.58 -10.35 -12.23
CA SER A 171 5.91 -9.71 -12.26
C SER A 171 6.32 -9.05 -10.94
N THR A 172 6.34 -9.79 -9.85
CA THR A 172 7.14 -9.41 -8.67
C THR A 172 7.66 -10.65 -7.94
N THR A 173 8.42 -11.48 -8.65
CA THR A 173 9.30 -12.45 -8.00
C THR A 173 10.54 -11.69 -7.55
N LEU A 174 10.59 -11.28 -6.28
CA LEU A 174 11.82 -10.82 -5.66
C LEU A 174 12.73 -12.05 -5.50
N ASP A 175 13.83 -12.06 -6.25
CA ASP A 175 14.68 -13.22 -6.50
C ASP A 175 15.52 -13.61 -5.26
N PRO A 176 15.41 -14.84 -4.71
CA PRO A 176 16.11 -15.23 -3.48
C PRO A 176 17.49 -15.88 -3.69
N THR A 177 18.09 -15.87 -4.89
CA THR A 177 19.41 -16.51 -5.06
C THR A 177 20.19 -15.95 -6.25
N SER A 178 21.29 -15.25 -5.95
CA SER A 178 22.34 -14.92 -6.91
C SER A 178 23.27 -16.14 -7.09
N PRO A 179 23.45 -16.70 -8.30
CA PRO A 179 24.50 -17.70 -8.54
C PRO A 179 25.76 -17.04 -9.14
N LEU A 180 26.92 -17.45 -8.62
CA LEU A 180 28.24 -17.12 -9.19
C LEU A 180 28.36 -17.56 -10.66
N PRO A 181 29.14 -16.84 -11.50
CA PRO A 181 29.35 -17.23 -12.88
C PRO A 181 30.45 -18.31 -12.96
N SER A 182 30.18 -19.39 -13.68
CA SER A 182 31.25 -20.24 -14.24
C SER A 182 30.81 -20.75 -15.60
N GLN A 183 31.52 -20.26 -16.61
CA GLN A 183 31.43 -20.64 -18.00
C GLN A 183 31.68 -22.14 -18.20
N LEU A 184 31.05 -22.72 -19.23
CA LEU A 184 31.80 -23.41 -20.28
C LEU A 184 30.95 -23.55 -21.55
N HIS A 185 31.58 -23.13 -22.63
CA HIS A 185 31.13 -23.00 -24.01
C HIS A 185 31.22 -24.33 -24.77
N PHE A 186 30.21 -24.67 -25.58
CA PHE A 186 30.38 -25.51 -26.79
C PHE A 186 29.37 -25.07 -27.88
N PRO A 187 29.77 -24.97 -29.18
CA PRO A 187 28.95 -24.37 -30.23
C PRO A 187 28.21 -25.38 -31.15
N ALA A 188 27.01 -24.96 -31.62
CA ALA A 188 26.35 -25.22 -32.93
C ALA A 188 25.92 -26.69 -33.29
N PRO A 189 24.95 -26.93 -34.22
CA PRO A 189 24.53 -26.03 -35.31
C PRO A 189 23.03 -25.84 -35.58
N SER A 190 22.82 -24.79 -36.37
CA SER A 190 21.65 -24.28 -37.07
C SER A 190 20.68 -25.29 -37.68
N SER A 191 19.37 -24.99 -37.60
CA SER A 191 18.45 -25.24 -38.71
C SER A 191 17.44 -24.10 -38.85
N SER A 192 17.55 -23.44 -40.00
CA SER A 192 16.67 -22.43 -40.56
C SER A 192 15.35 -23.05 -41.03
N SER A 193 14.23 -22.44 -40.70
CA SER A 193 13.07 -22.44 -41.61
C SER A 193 12.32 -21.13 -41.50
N SER A 194 12.35 -20.39 -42.60
CA SER A 194 11.65 -19.15 -42.89
C SER A 194 10.34 -19.46 -43.61
N SER A 195 9.27 -18.73 -43.29
CA SER A 195 8.20 -18.34 -44.24
C SER A 195 7.16 -17.40 -43.60
N PRO A 196 6.41 -16.61 -44.40
CA PRO A 196 6.28 -15.17 -44.18
C PRO A 196 4.85 -14.64 -43.90
N ASN A 197 4.82 -13.40 -43.41
CA ASN A 197 3.84 -12.31 -43.55
C ASN A 197 2.40 -12.64 -44.02
N ASN A 198 1.41 -12.22 -43.22
CA ASN A 198 0.38 -11.33 -43.79
C ASN A 198 -0.17 -10.35 -42.75
N ALA A 199 -0.24 -9.09 -43.16
CA ALA A 199 -0.72 -7.97 -42.40
C ALA A 199 -2.24 -8.01 -42.27
N THR A 200 -2.75 -7.71 -41.07
CA THR A 200 -4.01 -7.00 -40.91
C THR A 200 -3.78 -6.00 -39.79
N GLN A 201 -3.57 -4.74 -40.20
CA GLN A 201 -3.48 -3.58 -39.34
C GLN A 201 -4.84 -3.40 -38.66
N GLY A 202 -4.92 -3.71 -37.37
CA GLY A 202 -5.94 -3.20 -36.46
C GLY A 202 -5.45 -1.87 -35.87
N PRO A 203 -6.34 -0.91 -35.59
CA PRO A 203 -5.95 0.41 -35.13
C PRO A 203 -5.18 0.31 -33.81
N SER A 204 -4.01 0.93 -33.80
CA SER A 204 -3.15 1.18 -32.64
C SER A 204 -3.96 1.77 -31.49
N SER A 205 -4.20 0.97 -30.44
CA SER A 205 -4.67 1.48 -29.14
C SER A 205 -3.49 2.11 -28.39
N ASP A 206 -2.98 3.20 -28.95
CA ASP A 206 -1.93 4.03 -28.36
C ASP A 206 -2.57 5.08 -27.44
N THR A 207 -3.35 4.61 -26.47
CA THR A 207 -3.82 5.43 -25.35
C THR A 207 -3.01 5.04 -24.13
N ALA A 208 -1.83 5.65 -23.98
CA ALA A 208 -1.29 5.92 -22.65
C ALA A 208 -2.39 6.68 -21.90
N LYS A 209 -3.16 5.96 -21.06
CA LYS A 209 -4.20 6.56 -20.24
C LYS A 209 -3.50 7.40 -19.18
N THR A 210 -3.37 8.70 -19.46
CA THR A 210 -2.99 9.68 -18.44
C THR A 210 -3.97 9.54 -17.28
N LEU A 211 -3.48 9.10 -16.12
CA LEU A 211 -4.31 9.00 -14.93
C LEU A 211 -4.65 10.40 -14.43
N HIS A 212 -5.94 10.67 -14.25
CA HIS A 212 -6.44 11.94 -13.75
C HIS A 212 -6.76 11.85 -12.25
N PRO A 213 -6.58 12.94 -11.48
CA PRO A 213 -7.04 13.01 -10.10
C PRO A 213 -8.54 12.70 -9.99
N LEU A 214 -8.94 12.15 -8.84
CA LEU A 214 -10.34 11.82 -8.53
C LEU A 214 -11.24 13.05 -8.57
N ASP A 215 -10.70 14.19 -8.12
CA ASP A 215 -11.35 15.49 -8.20
C ASP A 215 -10.65 16.37 -9.24
N PRO A 216 -11.29 16.68 -10.38
CA PRO A 216 -10.71 17.50 -11.44
C PRO A 216 -10.52 18.98 -11.02
N THR A 217 -11.10 19.40 -9.90
CA THR A 217 -11.06 20.80 -9.45
C THR A 217 -9.76 21.19 -8.74
N SER A 218 -8.74 20.30 -8.75
CA SER A 218 -7.39 20.54 -8.22
C SER A 218 -7.30 20.77 -6.69
N HIS A 219 -8.29 20.32 -5.92
CA HIS A 219 -8.14 20.29 -4.47
C HIS A 219 -7.07 19.30 -4.03
N TYR A 220 -6.44 19.60 -2.90
CA TYR A 220 -5.49 18.72 -2.23
C TYR A 220 -6.02 18.38 -0.84
N ILE A 221 -5.73 17.17 -0.40
CA ILE A 221 -5.94 16.73 0.97
C ILE A 221 -4.64 16.99 1.73
N LEU A 222 -4.75 17.70 2.85
CA LEU A 222 -3.65 17.89 3.78
C LEU A 222 -3.87 16.99 5.00
N GLN A 223 -2.89 16.14 5.30
CA GLN A 223 -2.89 15.27 6.47
C GLN A 223 -1.62 15.51 7.28
N ALA A 224 -1.77 15.83 8.57
CA ALA A 224 -0.66 15.84 9.52
C ALA A 224 -0.80 14.64 10.47
N SER A 225 0.30 13.92 10.71
CA SER A 225 0.30 12.73 11.55
C SER A 225 1.64 12.50 12.23
N ILE A 226 1.58 11.87 13.41
CA ILE A 226 2.73 11.36 14.16
C ILE A 226 2.49 9.87 14.40
N GLU A 227 3.46 9.03 14.04
CA GLU A 227 3.44 7.61 14.37
C GLU A 227 4.07 7.42 15.76
N ALA A 228 3.24 7.26 16.79
CA ALA A 228 3.73 6.99 18.16
C ALA A 228 4.06 5.50 18.30
N LEU A 229 5.32 5.17 18.59
CA LEU A 229 5.77 3.80 18.83
C LEU A 229 5.63 3.47 20.33
N PRO A 230 4.65 2.63 20.74
CA PRO A 230 4.46 2.30 22.14
C PRO A 230 5.56 1.37 22.64
N GLU A 231 6.05 1.63 23.84
CA GLU A 231 6.93 0.74 24.59
C GLU A 231 6.08 -0.35 25.27
N THR A 232 6.38 -1.62 25.03
CA THR A 232 5.49 -2.77 25.30
C THR A 232 5.17 -3.01 26.78
N GLN A 233 5.89 -2.38 27.72
CA GLN A 233 5.67 -2.56 29.16
C GLN A 233 5.43 -1.27 29.94
N ASN A 234 5.47 -0.10 29.29
CA ASN A 234 5.41 1.19 29.96
C ASN A 234 4.12 1.95 29.63
N THR A 235 3.02 1.58 30.28
CA THR A 235 1.71 2.22 30.05
C THR A 235 1.74 3.73 30.32
N THR A 236 2.44 4.16 31.37
CA THR A 236 2.55 5.59 31.73
C THR A 236 3.35 6.35 30.67
N GLY A 237 4.50 5.82 30.26
CA GLY A 237 5.32 6.42 29.19
C GLY A 237 4.55 6.49 27.87
N ASN A 238 3.78 5.46 27.53
CA ASN A 238 2.93 5.47 26.34
C ASN A 238 1.87 6.57 26.37
N GLN A 239 1.27 6.85 27.52
CA GLN A 239 0.31 7.96 27.67
C GLN A 239 1.01 9.31 27.53
N GLU A 240 2.21 9.47 28.09
CA GLU A 240 2.99 10.70 27.92
C GLU A 240 3.38 10.94 26.45
N LEU A 241 3.82 9.88 25.74
CA LEU A 241 4.11 9.93 24.31
C LEU A 241 2.89 10.36 23.50
N LYS A 242 1.71 9.80 23.80
CA LYS A 242 0.44 10.20 23.17
C LYS A 242 0.14 11.67 23.43
N ASN A 243 0.23 12.13 24.69
CA ASN A 243 -0.04 13.52 25.05
C ASN A 243 0.93 14.50 24.37
N ARG A 244 2.21 14.12 24.25
CA ARG A 244 3.22 14.92 23.54
C ARG A 244 2.90 15.01 22.05
N ALA A 245 2.56 13.90 21.40
CA ALA A 245 2.15 13.88 20.00
C ALA A 245 0.89 14.74 19.75
N ILE A 246 -0.08 14.69 20.66
CA ILE A 246 -1.28 15.55 20.59
C ILE A 246 -0.87 17.02 20.67
N ALA A 247 -0.03 17.40 21.63
CA ALA A 247 0.43 18.78 21.79
C ALA A 247 1.20 19.28 20.55
N GLU A 248 2.05 18.45 19.95
CA GLU A 248 2.80 18.77 18.74
C GLU A 248 1.87 19.01 17.53
N LEU A 249 0.89 18.14 17.31
CA LEU A 249 -0.10 18.31 16.24
C LEU A 249 -0.97 19.56 16.44
N LEU A 250 -1.32 19.89 17.69
CA LEU A 250 -2.07 21.11 17.99
C LEU A 250 -1.24 22.37 17.75
N GLY A 251 0.04 22.35 18.14
CA GLY A 251 0.96 23.44 17.83
C GLY A 251 1.13 23.65 16.32
N LEU A 252 1.24 22.56 15.54
CA LEU A 252 1.28 22.65 14.09
C LEU A 252 -0.02 23.21 13.50
N ARG A 253 -1.19 22.77 13.98
CA ARG A 253 -2.49 23.31 13.55
C ARG A 253 -2.54 24.82 13.76
N ASP A 254 -2.15 25.29 14.95
CA ASP A 254 -2.22 26.71 15.28
C ASP A 254 -1.24 27.52 14.42
N LEU A 255 -0.04 27.00 14.17
CA LEU A 255 0.92 27.59 13.23
C LEU A 255 0.39 27.68 11.80
N LEU A 256 -0.26 26.63 11.29
CA LEU A 256 -0.83 26.61 9.94
C LEU A 256 -2.02 27.57 9.81
N LYS A 257 -2.81 27.69 10.88
CA LYS A 257 -3.90 28.66 10.95
C LYS A 257 -3.36 30.09 10.85
N ASP A 258 -2.30 30.40 11.57
CA ASP A 258 -1.67 31.73 11.55
C ASP A 258 -0.96 32.03 10.21
N ALA A 259 -0.31 31.02 9.62
CA ALA A 259 0.43 31.15 8.36
C ALA A 259 -0.47 31.35 7.13
N GLY A 260 -1.73 30.91 7.17
CA GLY A 260 -2.68 31.01 6.06
C GLY A 260 -3.26 32.41 5.80
N GLY A 261 -2.86 33.43 6.57
CA GLY A 261 -3.41 34.78 6.43
C GLY A 261 -4.89 34.87 6.83
N GLY A 262 -5.63 35.80 6.23
CA GLY A 262 -7.03 36.10 6.59
C GLY A 262 -8.03 34.95 6.46
N ASP A 263 -7.65 33.85 5.79
CA ASP A 263 -8.46 32.64 5.62
C ASP A 263 -7.65 31.40 6.06
N GLY A 264 -7.10 31.50 7.28
CA GLY A 264 -6.17 30.55 7.87
C GLY A 264 -6.53 29.07 7.66
N LEU A 265 -5.53 28.27 7.29
CA LEU A 265 -5.70 26.85 7.03
C LEU A 265 -6.07 26.11 8.32
N THR A 266 -7.34 25.69 8.42
CA THR A 266 -7.87 25.06 9.62
C THR A 266 -7.78 23.54 9.51
N LEU A 267 -6.97 22.90 10.35
CA LEU A 267 -6.96 21.44 10.50
C LEU A 267 -7.92 21.01 11.61
N GLY A 268 -8.73 20.00 11.32
CA GLY A 268 -9.62 19.33 12.28
C GLY A 268 -9.35 17.83 12.36
N PRO A 269 -9.88 17.16 13.40
CA PRO A 269 -9.84 15.70 13.45
C PRO A 269 -10.63 15.12 12.27
N GLY A 270 -10.08 14.07 11.66
CA GLY A 270 -10.80 13.31 10.64
C GLY A 270 -12.02 12.63 11.26
N GLU A 271 -13.14 12.66 10.54
CA GLU A 271 -14.39 12.11 11.02
C GLU A 271 -14.26 10.58 11.20
N ARG A 272 -14.62 10.09 12.39
CA ARG A 272 -14.38 8.70 12.78
C ARG A 272 -15.02 7.68 11.83
N LEU A 273 -16.24 7.95 11.35
CA LEU A 273 -16.98 7.01 10.51
C LEU A 273 -16.48 7.00 9.06
N SER A 274 -15.95 8.10 8.54
CA SER A 274 -15.32 8.11 7.21
C SER A 274 -13.94 7.45 7.20
N LEU A 275 -13.26 7.39 8.35
CA LEU A 275 -12.00 6.68 8.54
C LEU A 275 -12.18 5.23 9.02
N ASP A 276 -13.42 4.78 9.21
CA ASP A 276 -13.74 3.43 9.63
C ASP A 276 -13.54 2.45 8.47
N THR A 277 -12.45 1.69 8.53
CA THR A 277 -12.09 0.67 7.54
C THR A 277 -13.07 -0.49 7.49
N ARG A 278 -14.10 -0.50 8.34
CA ARG A 278 -15.16 -1.51 8.34
C ARG A 278 -16.34 -1.18 7.46
N VAL A 279 -16.50 0.09 7.08
CA VAL A 279 -17.58 0.46 6.17
C VAL A 279 -17.26 -0.15 4.82
N GLY A 280 -18.19 -0.96 4.29
CA GLY A 280 -18.00 -1.59 2.98
C GLY A 280 -17.66 -0.53 1.95
N ALA A 281 -16.56 -0.72 1.20
CA ALA A 281 -16.24 0.13 0.07
C ALA A 281 -17.48 0.13 -0.83
N ARG A 282 -18.18 1.28 -0.91
CA ARG A 282 -19.40 1.38 -1.73
C ARG A 282 -18.98 1.07 -3.16
N ARG A 283 -19.52 -0.01 -3.71
CA ARG A 283 -19.41 -0.34 -5.13
C ARG A 283 -20.11 0.69 -5.98
#